data_AF-A0A358U292-F1
#
_entry.id   AF-A0A358U292-F1
#
_cell.length_a   1.000
_cell.length_b   1.000
_cell.length_c   1.000
_cell.angle_alpha   90.00
_cell.angle_beta   90.00
_cell.angle_gamma   90.00
#
_symmetry.space_group_name_H-M   'P 1'
#
loop_
_entity.id
_entity.type
_entity.pdbx_description
1 polymer ?
#
loop_
_entity_poly.entity_id
_entity_poly.type
_entity_poly.pdbx_seq_one_letter_code
_entity_poly.pdbx_strand_id
1 'polypeptide(L)' 'MSPLNFIVVLYLFDYGDEWEFKVEVEEISSEKPLPLTPKIVGKRGEAPDQYGYGY' A
#
# COMPACT_ATOMS: atom_id res chain seq x y z
N MET A 1 -20.93 18.81 -2.05
CA MET A 1 -19.97 17.81 -1.52
C MET A 1 -20.24 16.51 -2.25
N SER A 2 -19.32 16.04 -3.07
CA SER A 2 -19.44 14.71 -3.70
C SER A 2 -19.22 13.62 -2.63
N PRO A 3 -19.87 12.45 -2.73
CA PRO A 3 -19.60 11.35 -1.82
C PRO A 3 -18.13 10.91 -1.99
N LEU A 4 -17.45 10.71 -0.86
CA LEU A 4 -16.13 10.08 -0.83
C LEU A 4 -16.31 8.61 -1.23
N ASN A 5 -16.08 8.30 -2.50
CA ASN A 5 -15.89 6.93 -2.92
C ASN A 5 -14.49 6.50 -2.46
N PHE A 6 -14.42 5.77 -1.35
CA PHE A 6 -13.18 5.17 -0.89
C PHE A 6 -12.88 3.96 -1.79
N ILE A 7 -11.76 4.01 -2.51
CA ILE A 7 -11.24 2.86 -3.25
C ILE A 7 -10.32 2.11 -2.29
N VAL A 8 -10.71 0.88 -1.94
CA VAL A 8 -9.94 -0.02 -1.08
C VAL A 8 -9.59 -1.27 -1.88
N VAL A 9 -8.33 -1.66 -1.84
CA VAL A 9 -7.80 -2.86 -2.50
C VAL A 9 -7.17 -3.76 -1.43
N LEU A 10 -7.50 -5.05 -1.45
CA LEU A 10 -6.76 -6.08 -0.73
C LEU A 10 -5.61 -6.54 -1.62
N TYR A 11 -4.38 -6.38 -1.15
CA TYR A 11 -3.20 -6.96 -1.75
C TYR A 11 -2.73 -8.13 -0.90
N LEU A 12 -2.90 -9.35 -1.43
CA LEU A 12 -2.40 -10.58 -0.82
C LEU A 12 -1.02 -10.88 -1.39
N PHE A 13 -0.03 -11.07 -0.52
CA PHE A 13 1.35 -11.37 -0.86
C PHE A 13 1.80 -12.64 -0.15
N ASP A 14 2.58 -13.47 -0.86
CA ASP A 14 3.02 -14.79 -0.41
C ASP A 14 1.85 -15.73 -0.07
N TYR A 15 1.55 -16.70 -0.95
CA TYR A 15 0.45 -17.65 -0.68
C TYR A 15 0.77 -18.70 0.39
N GLY A 16 1.99 -18.73 0.94
CA GLY A 16 2.33 -19.56 2.09
C GLY A 16 1.92 -18.88 3.40
N ASP A 17 2.48 -17.69 3.66
CA ASP A 17 2.23 -16.93 4.89
C ASP A 17 0.97 -16.04 4.82
N GLU A 18 0.43 -15.82 3.62
CA GLU A 18 -0.80 -15.06 3.35
C GLU A 18 -0.78 -13.64 3.93
N TRP A 19 0.27 -12.87 3.63
CA TRP A 19 0.36 -11.48 4.07
C TRP A 19 -0.71 -10.62 3.39
N GLU A 20 -1.66 -10.13 4.18
CA GLU A 20 -2.73 -9.24 3.73
C GLU A 20 -2.38 -7.76 3.96
N PHE A 21 -2.44 -6.98 2.89
CA PHE A 21 -2.26 -5.53 2.94
C PHE A 21 -3.53 -4.82 2.48
N LYS A 22 -4.09 -3.99 3.35
CA LYS A 22 -5.17 -3.06 2.99
C LYS A 22 -4.55 -1.81 2.36
N VAL A 23 -4.83 -1.58 1.09
CA VAL A 23 -4.39 -0.39 0.34
C VAL A 23 -5.58 0.53 0.14
N GLU A 24 -5.45 1.78 0.60
CA GLU A 24 -6.48 2.80 0.47
C GLU A 24 -6.00 3.91 -0.47
N VAL A 25 -6.85 4.30 -1.43
CA VAL A 25 -6.59 5.48 -2.27
C VAL A 25 -7.12 6.71 -1.56
N GLU A 26 -6.21 7.56 -1.08
CA GLU A 26 -6.56 8.81 -0.39
C GLU A 26 -7.04 9.89 -1.37
N GLU A 27 -6.40 10.00 -2.53
CA GLU A 27 -6.67 11.05 -3.52
C GLU A 27 -6.25 10.61 -4.93
N ILE A 28 -7.05 10.98 -5.93
CA ILE A 28 -6.64 10.99 -7.34
C ILE A 28 -6.78 12.43 -7.81
N SER A 29 -5.68 13.05 -8.21
CA SER A 29 -5.65 14.47 -8.58
C SER A 29 -4.98 14.70 -9.93
N SER A 30 -5.66 15.44 -10.80
CA SER A 30 -5.10 15.95 -12.05
C SER A 30 -4.39 17.31 -11.88
N GLU A 31 -4.48 17.91 -10.69
CA GLU A 31 -3.92 19.25 -10.41
C GLU A 31 -2.47 19.19 -9.90
N LYS A 32 -2.01 18.01 -9.46
CA LYS A 32 -0.65 17.80 -8.97
C LYS A 32 0.27 17.34 -10.11
N PRO A 33 1.54 17.78 -10.15
CA PRO A 33 2.51 17.26 -11.11
C PRO A 33 2.59 15.74 -10.99
N LEU A 34 2.50 15.03 -12.12
CA LEU A 34 2.65 13.58 -12.14
C LEU A 34 4.06 13.22 -11.64
N PRO A 35 4.21 12.49 -10.52
CA PRO A 35 5.53 12.12 -10.05
C PRO A 35 6.15 11.14 -11.07
N LEU A 36 7.36 11.46 -11.55
CA LEU A 36 8.10 10.60 -12.50
C LEU A 36 8.46 9.23 -11.91
N THR A 37 8.47 9.13 -10.58
CA THR A 37 8.77 7.90 -9.83
C THR A 37 7.92 7.84 -8.55
N PRO A 38 7.54 6.64 -8.08
CA PRO A 38 6.91 6.46 -6.78
C PRO A 38 7.81 7.00 -5.65
N LYS A 39 7.20 7.61 -4.64
CA LYS A 39 7.91 8.13 -3.46
C LYS A 39 7.23 7.65 -2.19
N ILE A 40 8.02 7.15 -1.25
CA ILE A 40 7.56 6.89 0.11
C ILE A 40 7.54 8.23 0.85
N VAL A 41 6.34 8.69 1.22
CA VAL A 41 6.14 9.96 1.94
C VAL A 41 5.98 9.78 3.45
N GLY A 42 5.79 8.55 3.91
CA GLY A 42 5.67 8.20 5.32
C GLY A 42 5.86 6.71 5.55
N LYS A 43 6.25 6.36 6.78
CA LYS A 43 6.37 4.97 7.26
C LYS A 43 5.88 4.91 8.70
N ARG A 44 5.26 3.79 9.08
CA ARG A 44 4.86 3.52 10.46
C ARG A 44 4.94 2.03 10.74
N GLY A 45 5.42 1.70 11.94
CA GLY A 45 5.65 0.32 12.34
C GLY A 45 6.85 -0.30 11.64
N GLU A 46 7.11 -1.56 11.99
CA GLU A 46 8.12 -2.39 11.34
C GLU A 46 7.44 -3.33 10.34
N ALA A 47 8.13 -3.64 9.24
CA ALA A 47 7.68 -4.67 8.32
C ALA A 47 7.81 -6.05 9.00
N PRO A 48 6.94 -7.02 8.66
CA PRO A 48 7.13 -8.39 9.11
C PRO A 48 8.45 -8.96 8.58
N ASP A 49 9.07 -9.84 9.36
CA ASP A 49 10.25 -10.58 8.91
C ASP A 49 9.88 -11.47 7.71
N GLN A 50 10.60 -11.30 6.61
CA GLN A 50 10.35 -12.06 5.38
C GLN A 50 11.46 -13.11 5.18
N TYR A 51 11.11 -14.39 5.35
CA TYR A 51 11.98 -15.58 5.34
C TYR A 51 13.09 -15.59 6.41
N GLY A 52 12.71 -15.91 7.64
CA GLY A 52 13.64 -16.26 8.73
C GLY A 52 14.14 -17.71 8.72
N TYR A 53 14.09 -18.43 7.60
CA TYR A 53 14.55 -19.82 7.54
C TYR A 53 16.07 -19.87 7.35
N GLY A 54 16.79 -19.70 8.45
CA GLY A 54 18.14 -20.24 8.57
C GLY A 54 18.06 -21.76 8.68
N TYR A 55 18.68 -22.44 7.72
CA TYR A 55 18.99 -23.89 7.62
C TYR A 55 17.89 -24.83 7.11
#